data_AF-A0A9N8ZUY5-F1
#
_entry.id   AF-A0A9N8ZUY5-F1
#
_cell.length_a   1.000
_cell.length_b   1.000
_cell.length_c   1.000
_cell.angle_alpha   90.00
_cell.angle_beta   90.00
_cell.angle_gamma   90.00
#
_symmetry.space_group_name_H-M   'P 1'
#
loop_
_entity.id
_entity.type
_entity.pdbx_description
1 polymer ?
#
loop_
_entity_poly.entity_id
_entity_poly.type
_entity_poly.pdbx_seq_one_letter_code
_entity_poly.pdbx_strand_id
1 'polypeptide(L)'
;PALLAKNNEIFKDRDFESLLKLADSEKRNQFDKIRVMGVRFNSIYHITNTPTFITGNNYIILDLHEWYYDSGKKFNFVENNLYNKSFNGTPFNGILFRYPLCTNNDSKISDEIYESSNILEMFHRFYENNSILFLKFIENITFYELKKGVIEPELLYVIQLKNADEIQEQRCLITKEIVPMMNSLQLGELGVNNQLHTSYITSFCCKKGDFKENNTWLIFNYLDDLLEAEAHFQENLKEI
;
A
#
# COMPACT_ATOMS: atom_id res chain seq x y z
N PRO A 1 10.13 -19.61 2.91
CA PRO A 1 10.15 -18.53 1.89
C PRO A 1 9.43 -17.30 2.47
N ALA A 2 9.71 -16.10 1.97
CA ALA A 2 9.02 -14.89 2.44
C ALA A 2 8.90 -13.89 1.30
N LEU A 3 7.78 -13.17 1.27
CA LEU A 3 7.62 -11.99 0.44
C LEU A 3 8.20 -10.79 1.19
N LEU A 4 9.09 -10.04 0.54
CA LEU A 4 9.64 -8.78 1.06
C LEU A 4 9.04 -7.62 0.29
N ALA A 5 8.63 -6.56 0.99
CA ALA A 5 8.17 -5.32 0.38
C ALA A 5 8.91 -4.14 1.00
N LYS A 6 9.64 -3.38 0.18
CA LYS A 6 10.42 -2.21 0.60
C LYS A 6 9.77 -0.93 0.09
N ASN A 7 9.70 0.07 0.96
CA ASN A 7 9.29 1.43 0.62
C ASN A 7 10.32 2.43 1.17
N ASN A 8 10.41 3.61 0.54
CA ASN A 8 11.34 4.68 0.92
C ASN A 8 10.79 5.67 1.95
N GLU A 9 9.51 5.58 2.34
CA GLU A 9 8.94 6.36 3.44
C GLU A 9 9.21 5.73 4.80
N ILE A 10 9.13 6.53 5.86
CA ILE A 10 9.25 6.11 7.26
C ILE A 10 7.87 6.25 7.93
N PHE A 11 7.48 5.26 8.74
CA PHE A 11 6.24 5.36 9.49
C PHE A 11 6.33 6.43 10.60
N LYS A 12 5.24 7.18 10.77
CA LYS A 12 5.06 8.12 11.88
C LYS A 12 4.37 7.40 13.05
N ASP A 13 4.47 7.94 14.26
CA ASP A 13 3.83 7.37 15.47
C ASP A 13 2.34 7.06 15.28
N ARG A 14 1.60 7.96 14.62
CA ARG A 14 0.18 7.77 14.27
C ARG A 14 -0.10 6.56 13.37
N ASP A 15 0.85 6.18 12.52
CA ASP A 15 0.70 5.07 11.58
C ASP A 15 0.88 3.75 12.33
N PHE A 16 1.82 3.70 13.28
CA PHE A 16 1.96 2.56 14.19
C PHE A 16 0.73 2.36 15.06
N GLU A 17 0.21 3.44 15.67
CA GLU A 17 -1.01 3.39 16.46
C GLU A 17 -2.19 2.86 15.65
N SER A 18 -2.33 3.33 14.41
CA SER A 18 -3.37 2.85 13.51
C SER A 18 -3.19 1.37 13.20
N LEU A 19 -1.96 0.93 12.93
CA LEU A 19 -1.65 -0.42 12.50
C LEU A 19 -1.71 -1.44 13.65
N LEU A 20 -1.32 -1.07 14.87
CA LEU A 20 -1.52 -1.89 16.08
C LEU A 20 -3.01 -2.01 16.42
N LYS A 21 -3.79 -0.94 16.28
CA LYS A 21 -5.25 -0.99 16.46
C LYS A 21 -5.97 -1.88 15.44
N LEU A 22 -5.37 -2.10 14.26
CA LEU A 22 -5.88 -3.07 13.28
C LEU A 22 -5.50 -4.50 13.65
N ALA A 23 -4.37 -4.68 14.34
CA ALA A 23 -3.92 -5.98 14.83
C ALA A 23 -4.68 -6.45 16.08
N ASP A 24 -5.39 -5.52 16.74
CA ASP A 24 -6.18 -5.78 17.93
C ASP A 24 -7.40 -6.67 17.63
N SER A 25 -7.45 -7.83 18.29
CA SER A 25 -8.34 -8.95 18.00
C SER A 25 -9.82 -8.66 18.33
N GLU A 26 -10.09 -7.69 19.22
CA GLU A 26 -11.44 -7.32 19.66
C GLU A 26 -12.31 -6.70 18.54
N LYS A 27 -11.69 -6.17 17.47
CA LYS A 27 -12.41 -5.51 16.36
C LYS A 27 -12.64 -6.38 15.13
N ARG A 28 -12.32 -7.68 15.20
CA ARG A 28 -12.56 -8.64 14.10
C ARG A 28 -14.01 -8.66 13.59
N ASN A 29 -14.98 -8.30 14.44
CA ASN A 29 -16.40 -8.28 14.11
C ASN A 29 -16.98 -6.87 13.84
N GLN A 30 -16.17 -5.81 13.86
CA GLN A 30 -16.63 -4.45 13.60
C GLN A 30 -16.13 -3.95 12.25
N PHE A 31 -16.56 -4.62 11.16
CA PHE A 31 -16.30 -4.16 9.80
C PHE A 31 -16.86 -2.75 9.53
N ASP A 32 -17.90 -2.35 10.27
CA ASP A 32 -18.64 -1.09 10.04
C ASP A 32 -17.98 0.17 10.62
N LYS A 33 -16.91 0.06 11.44
CA LYS A 33 -16.28 1.22 12.12
C LYS A 33 -14.84 1.51 11.70
N ILE A 34 -14.32 0.82 10.69
CA ILE A 34 -12.92 0.95 10.29
C ILE A 34 -12.77 2.11 9.30
N ARG A 35 -12.50 3.31 9.83
CA ARG A 35 -12.20 4.51 9.05
C ARG A 35 -10.94 4.30 8.18
N VAL A 36 -11.15 4.27 6.86
CA VAL A 36 -10.25 4.63 5.73
C VAL A 36 -8.92 3.87 5.54
N MET A 37 -8.34 3.16 6.51
CA MET A 37 -7.00 2.53 6.34
C MET A 37 -6.95 1.02 6.59
N GLY A 38 -8.04 0.39 7.02
CA GLY A 38 -7.96 -0.92 7.68
C GLY A 38 -8.53 -2.15 6.99
N VAL A 39 -9.23 -2.03 5.86
CA VAL A 39 -9.76 -3.22 5.16
C VAL A 39 -8.68 -3.89 4.29
N ARG A 40 -7.75 -3.11 3.73
CA ARG A 40 -6.75 -3.61 2.77
C ARG A 40 -5.54 -4.27 3.40
N PHE A 41 -5.12 -3.88 4.61
CA PHE A 41 -3.98 -4.54 5.27
C PHE A 41 -4.31 -5.99 5.63
N ASN A 42 -5.58 -6.29 5.93
CA ASN A 42 -6.01 -7.64 6.29
C ASN A 42 -5.84 -8.66 5.16
N SER A 43 -5.73 -8.24 3.90
CA SER A 43 -5.47 -9.18 2.79
C SER A 43 -4.10 -9.85 2.91
N ILE A 44 -3.17 -9.29 3.68
CA ILE A 44 -1.86 -9.90 3.91
C ILE A 44 -1.95 -11.23 4.67
N TYR A 45 -3.03 -11.44 5.41
CA TYR A 45 -3.27 -12.67 6.16
C TYR A 45 -3.74 -13.84 5.30
N HIS A 46 -3.98 -13.62 4.01
CA HIS A 46 -4.02 -14.70 3.03
C HIS A 46 -2.63 -15.32 2.82
N ILE A 47 -1.56 -14.54 3.00
CA ILE A 47 -0.20 -14.94 2.64
C ILE A 47 0.67 -15.24 3.88
N THR A 48 0.44 -14.53 4.99
CA THR A 48 1.26 -14.67 6.21
C THR A 48 0.45 -14.51 7.50
N ASN A 49 0.78 -15.30 8.53
CA ASN A 49 0.19 -15.17 9.86
C ASN A 49 0.90 -14.16 10.76
N THR A 50 2.19 -13.92 10.49
CA THR A 50 3.05 -13.08 11.34
C THR A 50 3.83 -12.07 10.50
N PRO A 51 3.15 -11.05 9.95
CA PRO A 51 3.82 -9.96 9.26
C PRO A 51 4.80 -9.26 10.21
N THR A 52 6.03 -9.05 9.74
CA THR A 52 7.07 -8.32 10.48
C THR A 52 7.60 -7.20 9.62
N PHE A 53 8.03 -6.09 10.23
CA PHE A 53 8.67 -5.02 9.47
C PHE A 53 9.64 -4.21 10.29
N ILE A 54 10.58 -3.56 9.59
CA ILE A 54 11.51 -2.59 10.17
C ILE A 54 11.26 -1.20 9.59
N THR A 55 11.40 -0.17 10.41
CA THR A 55 11.41 1.23 9.98
C THR A 55 12.04 2.13 11.04
N GLY A 56 12.96 3.00 10.63
CA GLY A 56 13.80 3.74 11.58
C GLY A 56 14.55 2.78 12.51
N ASN A 57 14.48 3.02 13.82
CA ASN A 57 15.04 2.14 14.86
C ASN A 57 14.09 1.01 15.31
N ASN A 58 12.89 0.93 14.72
CA ASN A 58 11.84 0.05 15.20
C ASN A 58 11.78 -1.25 14.39
N TYR A 59 11.62 -2.36 15.10
CA TYR A 59 11.25 -3.66 14.59
C TYR A 59 9.89 -4.03 15.16
N ILE A 60 8.93 -4.34 14.29
CA ILE A 60 7.56 -4.61 14.67
C ILE A 60 7.19 -6.03 14.22
N ILE A 61 6.59 -6.78 15.13
CA ILE A 61 5.96 -8.07 14.86
C ILE A 61 4.46 -7.87 15.06
N LEU A 62 3.67 -8.26 14.07
CA LEU A 62 2.22 -8.31 14.19
C LEU A 62 1.83 -9.78 14.35
N ASP A 63 1.28 -10.12 15.51
CA ASP A 63 0.83 -11.46 15.84
C ASP A 63 -0.68 -11.41 16.08
N LEU A 64 -1.47 -11.51 15.00
CA LEU A 64 -2.93 -11.48 15.12
C LEU A 64 -3.48 -12.63 15.94
N HIS A 65 -2.83 -13.79 15.86
CA HIS A 65 -3.32 -15.01 16.48
C HIS A 65 -2.97 -15.12 17.96
N GLU A 66 -2.18 -14.17 18.47
CA GLU A 66 -1.65 -14.18 19.83
C GLU A 66 -0.91 -15.49 20.14
N TRP A 67 -0.25 -16.08 19.13
CA TRP A 67 0.51 -17.32 19.33
C TRP A 67 1.70 -17.12 20.26
N TYR A 68 2.31 -15.94 20.19
CA TYR A 68 3.49 -15.55 20.93
C TYR A 68 3.26 -14.29 21.77
N TYR A 69 2.38 -13.39 21.32
CA TYR A 69 2.15 -12.10 21.98
C TYR A 69 0.68 -11.70 21.98
N ASP A 70 0.17 -11.24 23.12
CA ASP A 70 -1.23 -10.75 23.29
C ASP A 70 -1.61 -9.59 22.33
N SER A 71 -0.62 -8.99 21.64
CA SER A 71 -0.81 -8.01 20.57
C SER A 71 0.51 -7.83 19.79
N GLY A 72 0.46 -7.08 18.67
CA GLY A 72 1.68 -6.72 17.94
C GLY A 72 2.73 -6.05 18.84
N LYS A 73 3.99 -6.50 18.76
CA LYS A 73 5.10 -5.97 19.58
C LYS A 73 6.05 -5.09 18.78
N LYS A 74 6.47 -3.99 19.41
CA LYS A 74 7.48 -3.05 18.92
C LYS A 74 8.75 -3.18 19.75
N PHE A 75 9.89 -3.32 19.08
CA PHE A 75 11.21 -3.40 19.68
C PHE A 75 12.12 -2.33 19.06
N ASN A 76 12.99 -1.71 19.87
CA ASN A 76 14.09 -0.92 19.33
C ASN A 76 15.25 -1.88 18.98
N PHE A 77 15.48 -2.15 17.70
CA PHE A 77 16.48 -3.14 17.30
C PHE A 77 17.92 -2.60 17.35
N VAL A 78 18.07 -1.27 17.36
CA VAL A 78 19.37 -0.59 17.47
C VAL A 78 19.88 -0.69 18.91
N GLU A 79 19.05 -0.36 19.88
CA GLU A 79 19.41 -0.46 21.31
C GLU A 79 19.63 -1.90 21.76
N ASN A 80 18.81 -2.83 21.25
CA ASN A 80 18.87 -4.23 21.65
C ASN A 80 19.89 -5.06 20.85
N ASN A 81 20.70 -4.45 19.96
CA ASN A 81 21.70 -5.13 19.12
C ASN A 81 21.16 -6.34 18.32
N LEU A 82 19.85 -6.38 18.03
CA LEU A 82 19.16 -7.56 17.49
C LEU A 82 19.60 -7.90 16.05
N TYR A 83 20.24 -6.95 15.35
CA TYR A 83 20.69 -7.12 13.96
C TYR A 83 22.07 -6.52 13.67
N ASN A 84 23.02 -6.64 14.60
CA ASN A 84 24.37 -6.09 14.44
C ASN A 84 25.11 -6.54 13.16
N LYS A 85 24.74 -7.68 12.57
CA LYS A 85 25.34 -8.17 11.31
C LYS A 85 24.65 -7.65 10.04
N SER A 86 23.41 -7.17 10.12
CA SER A 86 22.60 -6.85 8.93
C SER A 86 22.36 -5.36 8.72
N PHE A 87 22.35 -4.56 9.80
CA PHE A 87 22.10 -3.11 9.73
C PHE A 87 23.18 -2.26 10.39
N ASN A 88 24.32 -2.86 10.78
CA ASN A 88 25.44 -2.19 11.45
C ASN A 88 25.01 -1.31 12.65
N GLY A 89 23.90 -1.64 13.33
CA GLY A 89 23.36 -0.85 14.43
C GLY A 89 22.82 0.53 14.01
N THR A 90 22.49 0.74 12.74
CA THR A 90 21.95 2.02 12.24
C THR A 90 20.43 1.95 12.01
N PRO A 91 19.69 3.04 12.22
CA PRO A 91 18.28 3.12 11.85
C PRO A 91 18.06 2.85 10.35
N PHE A 92 17.03 2.08 10.03
CA PHE A 92 16.64 1.79 8.66
C PHE A 92 15.92 2.99 8.02
N ASN A 93 16.48 3.54 6.96
CA ASN A 93 15.85 4.62 6.20
C ASN A 93 14.82 4.06 5.21
N GLY A 94 13.57 4.02 5.64
CA GLY A 94 12.43 3.51 4.90
C GLY A 94 11.58 2.53 5.71
N ILE A 95 10.81 1.70 5.01
CA ILE A 95 10.08 0.57 5.59
C ILE A 95 10.45 -0.69 4.80
N LEU A 96 10.77 -1.78 5.52
CA LEU A 96 10.93 -3.10 4.92
C LEU A 96 10.00 -4.08 5.64
N PHE A 97 8.97 -4.51 4.95
CA PHE A 97 8.10 -5.59 5.37
C PHE A 97 8.68 -6.94 4.97
N ARG A 98 8.47 -7.91 5.85
CA ARG A 98 8.73 -9.33 5.66
C ARG A 98 7.47 -10.10 6.01
N TYR A 99 7.00 -10.84 5.03
CA TYR A 99 5.81 -11.69 5.10
C TYR A 99 6.25 -13.15 4.92
N PRO A 100 6.53 -13.87 6.02
CA PRO A 100 6.79 -15.31 5.94
C PRO A 100 5.60 -16.03 5.33
N LEU A 101 5.79 -16.76 4.23
CA LEU A 101 4.69 -17.48 3.57
C LEU A 101 4.15 -18.57 4.50
N CYS A 102 2.83 -18.66 4.62
CA CYS A 102 2.16 -19.77 5.31
C CYS A 102 2.33 -21.06 4.52
N THR A 103 3.17 -21.96 5.01
CA THR A 103 3.43 -23.27 4.36
C THR A 103 2.68 -24.43 5.01
N ASN A 104 1.93 -24.19 6.09
CA ASN A 104 1.19 -25.20 6.85
C ASN A 104 -0.27 -24.76 7.05
N ASN A 105 -1.21 -25.71 7.02
CA ASN A 105 -2.65 -25.50 7.25
C ASN A 105 -3.02 -25.20 8.72
N ASP A 106 -2.08 -24.77 9.55
CA ASP A 106 -2.34 -24.57 11.00
C ASP A 106 -2.99 -23.19 11.30
N SER A 107 -3.23 -22.36 10.29
CA SER A 107 -3.87 -21.05 10.45
C SER A 107 -5.39 -21.11 10.39
N LYS A 108 -6.05 -20.56 11.43
CA LYS A 108 -7.51 -20.39 11.47
C LYS A 108 -8.05 -19.24 10.59
N ILE A 109 -7.19 -18.50 9.88
CA ILE A 109 -7.56 -17.28 9.12
C ILE A 109 -7.58 -17.52 7.60
N SER A 110 -6.73 -18.38 7.06
CA SER A 110 -6.72 -18.71 5.64
C SER A 110 -6.33 -20.16 5.43
N ASP A 111 -7.10 -20.85 4.59
CA ASP A 111 -6.85 -22.23 4.13
C ASP A 111 -5.96 -22.28 2.87
N GLU A 112 -5.53 -21.12 2.35
CA GLU A 112 -4.72 -21.04 1.13
C GLU A 112 -3.23 -21.19 1.46
N ILE A 113 -2.60 -22.24 0.90
CA ILE A 113 -1.15 -22.40 0.93
C ILE A 113 -0.56 -21.54 -0.18
N TYR A 114 0.29 -20.57 0.18
CA TYR A 114 1.03 -19.75 -0.78
C TYR A 114 2.43 -20.31 -1.00
N GLU A 115 2.71 -20.73 -2.23
CA GLU A 115 4.04 -21.07 -2.69
C GLU A 115 4.73 -19.89 -3.38
N SER A 116 6.04 -20.00 -3.57
CA SER A 116 6.82 -18.97 -4.27
C SER A 116 6.32 -18.76 -5.71
N SER A 117 5.81 -19.81 -6.36
CA SER A 117 5.20 -19.76 -7.69
C SER A 117 3.96 -18.85 -7.73
N ASN A 118 3.09 -18.92 -6.70
CA ASN A 118 1.90 -18.06 -6.61
C ASN A 118 2.30 -16.58 -6.51
N ILE A 119 3.35 -16.27 -5.76
CA ILE A 119 3.86 -14.89 -5.64
C ILE A 119 4.43 -14.40 -6.98
N LEU A 120 5.18 -15.24 -7.70
CA LEU A 120 5.69 -14.90 -9.03
C LEU A 120 4.56 -14.67 -10.04
N GLU A 121 3.49 -15.46 -9.96
CA GLU A 121 2.29 -15.24 -10.78
C GLU A 121 1.60 -13.92 -10.43
N MET A 122 1.48 -13.58 -9.14
CA MET A 122 0.95 -12.27 -8.71
C MET A 122 1.78 -11.11 -9.26
N PHE A 123 3.12 -11.24 -9.25
CA PHE A 123 4.01 -10.23 -9.83
C PHE A 123 3.79 -10.09 -11.33
N HIS A 124 3.68 -11.20 -12.05
CA HIS A 124 3.39 -11.20 -13.48
C HIS A 124 2.04 -10.53 -13.77
N ARG A 125 0.97 -10.91 -13.07
CA ARG A 125 -0.36 -10.32 -13.23
C ARG A 125 -0.35 -8.83 -12.91
N PHE A 126 0.39 -8.40 -11.89
CA PHE A 126 0.53 -6.97 -11.59
C PHE A 126 1.28 -6.22 -12.70
N TYR A 127 2.35 -6.82 -13.24
CA TYR A 127 3.15 -6.23 -14.31
C TYR A 127 2.37 -6.05 -15.61
N GLU A 128 1.57 -7.05 -16.00
CA GLU A 128 0.73 -6.99 -17.21
C GLU A 128 -0.43 -5.99 -17.06
N ASN A 129 -0.83 -5.67 -15.82
CA ASN A 129 -1.91 -4.73 -15.55
C ASN A 129 -1.39 -3.29 -15.51
N ASN A 130 -2.13 -2.37 -16.12
CA ASN A 130 -1.82 -0.92 -16.07
C ASN A 130 -2.27 -0.25 -14.74
N SER A 131 -2.27 -0.98 -13.62
CA SER A 131 -2.74 -0.49 -12.32
C SER A 131 -1.94 0.70 -11.79
N ILE A 132 -0.69 0.87 -12.26
CA ILE A 132 0.19 2.01 -11.93
C ILE A 132 -0.43 3.36 -12.31
N LEU A 133 -1.31 3.42 -13.31
CA LEU A 133 -1.99 4.65 -13.75
C LEU A 133 -2.80 5.30 -12.63
N PHE A 134 -3.28 4.51 -11.68
CA PHE A 134 -4.10 4.96 -10.57
C PHE A 134 -3.28 5.25 -9.30
N LEU A 135 -1.97 5.00 -9.32
CA LEU A 135 -1.10 5.30 -8.20
C LEU A 135 -0.68 6.76 -8.26
N LYS A 136 -0.73 7.43 -7.10
CA LYS A 136 -0.52 8.88 -7.01
C LYS A 136 0.93 9.29 -6.73
N PHE A 137 1.61 8.55 -5.87
CA PHE A 137 2.96 8.91 -5.39
C PHE A 137 4.01 7.88 -5.78
N ILE A 138 3.59 6.72 -6.26
CA ILE A 138 4.52 5.68 -6.67
C ILE A 138 4.99 6.00 -8.09
N GLU A 139 6.31 6.04 -8.24
CA GLU A 139 6.99 6.37 -9.49
C GLU A 139 7.82 5.19 -10.01
N ASN A 140 8.25 4.30 -9.13
CA ASN A 140 9.06 3.15 -9.48
C ASN A 140 8.66 1.93 -8.65
N ILE A 141 8.38 0.82 -9.32
CA ILE A 141 8.15 -0.49 -8.71
C ILE A 141 9.09 -1.49 -9.37
N THR A 142 9.84 -2.21 -8.54
CA THR A 142 10.81 -3.22 -8.99
C THR A 142 10.56 -4.53 -8.27
N PHE A 143 10.54 -5.61 -9.02
CA PHE A 143 10.28 -6.95 -8.51
C PHE A 143 11.54 -7.80 -8.57
N TYR A 144 11.86 -8.48 -7.48
CA TYR A 144 13.07 -9.29 -7.36
C TYR A 144 12.75 -10.69 -6.87
N GLU A 145 13.57 -11.66 -7.26
CA GLU A 145 13.57 -13.02 -6.69
C GLU A 145 14.97 -13.36 -6.16
N LEU A 146 15.05 -13.78 -4.90
CA LEU A 146 16.28 -14.30 -4.30
C LEU A 146 16.14 -15.82 -4.11
N LYS A 147 16.76 -16.58 -5.02
CA LYS A 147 16.74 -18.05 -4.99
C LYS A 147 17.65 -18.61 -3.90
N LYS A 148 17.33 -19.80 -3.41
CA LYS A 148 18.12 -20.49 -2.38
C LYS A 148 19.56 -20.72 -2.87
N GLY A 149 20.54 -20.32 -2.06
CA GLY A 149 21.97 -20.48 -2.37
C GLY A 149 22.57 -19.36 -3.23
N VAL A 150 21.77 -18.40 -3.65
CA VAL A 150 22.23 -17.19 -4.34
C VAL A 150 22.35 -16.05 -3.33
N ILE A 151 23.36 -15.20 -3.50
CA ILE A 151 23.62 -14.04 -2.61
C ILE A 151 22.88 -12.80 -3.12
N GLU A 152 22.83 -12.63 -4.44
CA GLU A 152 22.24 -11.45 -5.09
C GLU A 152 20.84 -11.75 -5.65
N PRO A 153 19.88 -10.84 -5.47
CA PRO A 153 18.54 -11.01 -6.02
C PRO A 153 18.51 -10.78 -7.54
N GLU A 154 17.76 -11.62 -8.24
CA GLU A 154 17.49 -11.49 -9.67
C GLU A 154 16.36 -10.46 -9.90
N LEU A 155 16.59 -9.47 -10.76
CA LEU A 155 15.59 -8.48 -11.14
C LEU A 155 14.63 -9.06 -12.18
N LEU A 156 13.35 -9.16 -11.84
CA LEU A 156 12.31 -9.73 -12.71
C LEU A 156 11.62 -8.67 -13.58
N TYR A 157 11.13 -7.62 -12.94
CA TYR A 157 10.31 -6.59 -13.57
C TYR A 157 10.65 -5.20 -13.05
N VAL A 158 10.56 -4.20 -13.93
CA VAL A 158 10.64 -2.78 -13.58
C VAL A 158 9.45 -2.06 -14.19
N ILE A 159 8.76 -1.25 -13.39
CA ILE A 159 7.72 -0.33 -13.85
C ILE A 159 8.13 1.05 -13.36
N GLN A 160 8.46 1.94 -14.29
CA GLN A 160 8.98 3.27 -13.97
C GLN A 160 8.20 4.36 -14.71
N LEU A 161 7.69 5.34 -13.96
CA LEU A 161 7.16 6.58 -14.48
C LEU A 161 8.30 7.50 -14.95
N LYS A 162 8.22 8.00 -16.18
CA LYS A 162 9.31 8.75 -16.83
C LYS A 162 9.22 10.26 -16.63
N ASN A 163 8.02 10.80 -16.60
CA ASN A 163 7.76 12.23 -16.51
C ASN A 163 7.13 12.60 -15.17
N ALA A 164 7.59 11.95 -14.09
CA ALA A 164 7.00 12.09 -12.75
C ALA A 164 6.96 13.55 -12.27
N ASP A 165 8.07 14.27 -12.44
CA ASP A 165 8.22 15.67 -12.04
C ASP A 165 7.25 16.60 -12.81
N GLU A 166 7.05 16.34 -14.11
CA GLU A 166 6.17 17.15 -14.97
C GLU A 166 4.69 17.03 -14.61
N ILE A 167 4.28 15.87 -14.08
CA ILE A 167 2.88 15.55 -13.80
C ILE A 167 2.52 15.55 -12.31
N GLN A 168 3.48 15.87 -11.44
CA GLN A 168 3.31 15.77 -9.99
C GLN A 168 2.21 16.70 -9.48
N GLU A 169 2.15 17.93 -10.00
CA GLU A 169 1.14 18.91 -9.63
C GLU A 169 -0.26 18.43 -10.01
N GLN A 170 -0.44 17.94 -11.24
CA GLN A 170 -1.71 17.45 -11.77
C GLN A 170 -2.17 16.17 -11.05
N ARG A 171 -1.25 15.24 -10.74
CA ARG A 171 -1.54 14.05 -9.90
C ARG A 171 -1.97 14.44 -8.48
N CYS A 172 -1.46 15.56 -7.97
CA CYS A 172 -1.80 16.05 -6.65
C CYS A 172 -3.07 16.89 -6.59
N LEU A 173 -3.44 17.53 -7.71
CA LEU A 173 -4.54 18.50 -7.81
C LEU A 173 -5.85 17.92 -7.27
N ILE A 174 -6.22 16.70 -7.65
CA ILE A 174 -7.45 16.05 -7.17
C ILE A 174 -7.47 15.95 -5.65
N THR A 175 -6.43 15.42 -5.03
CA THR A 175 -6.45 15.27 -3.56
C THR A 175 -6.34 16.62 -2.84
N LYS A 176 -5.65 17.60 -3.45
CA LYS A 176 -5.52 18.95 -2.89
C LYS A 176 -6.88 19.65 -2.86
N GLU A 177 -7.67 19.52 -3.92
CA GLU A 177 -8.95 20.23 -4.06
C GLU A 177 -10.14 19.45 -3.49
N ILE A 178 -10.15 18.11 -3.58
CA ILE A 178 -11.33 17.32 -3.20
C ILE A 178 -11.65 17.40 -1.71
N VAL A 179 -10.64 17.44 -0.84
CA VAL A 179 -10.87 17.48 0.62
C VAL A 179 -11.46 18.83 1.05
N PRO A 180 -10.89 19.99 0.64
CA PRO A 180 -11.53 21.29 0.83
C PRO A 180 -12.94 21.34 0.27
N MET A 181 -13.16 20.90 -0.98
CA MET A 181 -14.47 20.91 -1.62
C MET A 181 -15.50 20.10 -0.82
N MET A 182 -15.15 18.88 -0.38
CA MET A 182 -16.03 18.04 0.44
C MET A 182 -16.34 18.66 1.80
N ASN A 183 -15.36 19.32 2.44
CA ASN A 183 -15.59 20.01 3.71
C ASN A 183 -16.52 21.22 3.52
N SER A 184 -16.33 22.01 2.46
CA SER A 184 -17.20 23.15 2.14
C SER A 184 -18.62 22.71 1.79
N LEU A 185 -18.78 21.58 1.09
CA LEU A 185 -20.10 20.97 0.83
C LEU A 185 -20.81 20.62 2.14
N GLN A 186 -20.12 19.95 3.07
CA GLN A 186 -20.69 19.59 4.39
C GLN A 186 -21.07 20.80 5.25
N LEU A 187 -20.38 21.93 5.09
CA LEU A 187 -20.67 23.18 5.79
C LEU A 187 -21.74 24.05 5.08
N GLY A 188 -22.16 23.67 3.87
CA GLY A 188 -23.07 24.47 3.05
C GLY A 188 -22.44 25.76 2.50
N GLU A 189 -21.11 25.85 2.48
CA GLU A 189 -20.34 27.03 2.05
C GLU A 189 -19.72 26.85 0.66
N LEU A 190 -20.19 25.86 -0.11
CA LEU A 190 -19.61 25.54 -1.41
C LEU A 190 -19.88 26.68 -2.41
N GLY A 191 -18.81 27.26 -2.95
CA GLY A 191 -18.87 28.30 -3.97
C GLY A 191 -19.19 27.75 -5.38
N VAL A 192 -19.25 28.66 -6.35
CA VAL A 192 -19.59 28.36 -7.77
C VAL A 192 -18.56 27.42 -8.43
N ASN A 193 -17.32 27.37 -7.95
CA ASN A 193 -16.29 26.46 -8.46
C ASN A 193 -16.32 25.13 -7.69
N ASN A 194 -17.32 24.31 -7.95
CA ASN A 194 -17.52 22.98 -7.35
C ASN A 194 -17.15 21.82 -8.30
N GLN A 195 -16.61 22.13 -9.48
CA GLN A 195 -16.16 21.19 -10.48
C GLN A 195 -14.63 21.09 -10.49
N LEU A 196 -14.10 19.94 -10.90
CA LEU A 196 -12.66 19.73 -11.02
C LEU A 196 -12.31 18.98 -12.29
N HIS A 197 -11.45 19.58 -13.12
CA HIS A 197 -10.95 18.93 -14.33
C HIS A 197 -9.43 19.03 -14.37
N THR A 198 -8.77 17.89 -14.62
CA THR A 198 -7.33 17.87 -14.89
C THR A 198 -7.02 16.82 -15.92
N SER A 199 -6.17 17.18 -16.88
CA SER A 199 -5.65 16.27 -17.87
C SER A 199 -4.13 16.35 -17.93
N TYR A 200 -3.48 15.20 -18.08
CA TYR A 200 -2.04 15.12 -18.23
C TYR A 200 -1.64 13.86 -18.98
N ILE A 201 -0.52 13.94 -19.68
CA ILE A 201 0.08 12.80 -20.37
C ILE A 201 1.08 12.17 -19.40
N THR A 202 0.97 10.86 -19.20
CA THR A 202 1.89 10.09 -18.37
C THR A 202 2.60 9.04 -19.22
N SER A 203 3.91 8.92 -19.05
CA SER A 203 4.73 7.97 -19.78
C SER A 203 5.39 6.99 -18.82
N PHE A 204 5.19 5.70 -19.03
CA PHE A 204 5.79 4.64 -18.24
C PHE A 204 6.74 3.81 -19.09
N CYS A 205 7.72 3.23 -18.43
CA CYS A 205 8.61 2.23 -18.98
C CYS A 205 8.47 0.95 -18.18
N CYS A 206 8.02 -0.10 -18.86
CA CYS A 206 7.95 -1.44 -18.32
C CYS A 206 9.13 -2.25 -18.88
N LYS A 207 9.84 -2.97 -18.02
CA LYS A 207 10.95 -3.85 -18.42
C LYS A 207 10.79 -5.23 -17.83
N LYS A 208 11.12 -6.24 -18.63
CA LYS A 208 11.19 -7.66 -18.27
C LYS A 208 12.43 -8.26 -18.94
N GLY A 209 13.50 -8.49 -18.17
CA GLY A 209 14.81 -8.83 -18.74
C GLY A 209 15.27 -7.75 -19.75
N ASP A 210 15.60 -8.16 -20.97
CA ASP A 210 16.01 -7.26 -22.06
C ASP A 210 14.84 -6.57 -22.76
N PHE A 211 13.62 -7.06 -22.57
CA PHE A 211 12.44 -6.45 -23.17
C PHE A 211 12.11 -5.15 -22.45
N LYS A 212 11.93 -4.08 -23.23
CA LYS A 212 11.56 -2.75 -22.76
C LYS A 212 10.42 -2.21 -23.60
N GLU A 213 9.34 -1.85 -22.92
CA GLU A 213 8.17 -1.24 -23.51
C GLU A 213 7.98 0.15 -22.89
N ASN A 214 7.65 1.13 -23.73
CA ASN A 214 7.31 2.47 -23.28
C ASN A 214 5.86 2.75 -23.66
N ASN A 215 5.03 3.01 -22.66
CA ASN A 215 3.61 3.27 -22.84
C ASN A 215 3.30 4.71 -22.44
N THR A 216 2.50 5.39 -23.26
CA THR A 216 2.07 6.75 -23.00
C THR A 216 0.56 6.79 -22.94
N TRP A 217 0.03 7.38 -21.86
CA TRP A 217 -1.39 7.45 -21.58
C TRP A 217 -1.80 8.89 -21.36
N LEU A 218 -2.96 9.26 -21.89
CA LEU A 218 -3.62 10.52 -21.57
C LEU A 218 -4.61 10.26 -20.44
N ILE A 219 -4.35 10.83 -19.27
CA ILE A 219 -5.22 10.71 -18.11
C ILE A 219 -6.12 11.94 -18.05
N PHE A 220 -7.42 11.70 -17.94
CA PHE A 220 -8.43 12.71 -17.64
C PHE A 220 -9.05 12.39 -16.29
N ASN A 221 -9.05 13.35 -15.38
CA ASN A 221 -9.81 13.29 -14.15
C ASN A 221 -10.85 14.39 -14.18
N TYR A 222 -12.08 14.02 -13.86
CA TYR A 222 -13.25 14.87 -13.98
C TYR A 222 -14.12 14.64 -12.75
N LEU A 223 -14.45 15.73 -12.06
CA LEU A 223 -15.44 15.83 -11.02
C LEU A 223 -16.48 16.84 -11.50
N ASP A 224 -17.72 16.38 -11.62
CA ASP A 224 -18.85 17.21 -12.02
C ASP A 224 -19.38 18.05 -10.85
N ASP A 225 -20.42 18.83 -11.10
CA ASP A 225 -21.08 19.68 -10.12
C ASP A 225 -21.48 18.89 -8.86
N LEU A 226 -20.82 19.21 -7.74
CA LEU A 226 -21.08 18.53 -6.47
C LEU A 226 -22.45 18.85 -5.87
N LEU A 227 -23.04 20.01 -6.17
CA LEU A 227 -24.38 20.38 -5.68
C LEU A 227 -25.45 19.62 -6.44
N GLU A 228 -25.29 19.46 -7.76
CA GLU A 228 -26.17 18.62 -8.57
C GLU A 228 -26.08 17.15 -8.13
N ALA A 229 -24.87 16.66 -7.89
CA ALA A 229 -24.66 15.33 -7.35
C ALA A 229 -25.33 15.16 -5.97
N GLU A 230 -25.17 16.12 -5.05
CA GLU A 230 -25.82 16.09 -3.74
C GLU A 230 -27.35 16.11 -3.86
N ALA A 231 -27.91 16.98 -4.70
CA ALA A 231 -29.35 17.05 -4.96
C ALA A 231 -29.88 15.71 -5.48
N HIS A 232 -29.20 15.11 -6.46
CA HIS A 232 -29.54 13.81 -7.02
C HIS A 232 -29.49 12.70 -5.96
N PHE A 233 -28.46 12.69 -5.10
CA PHE A 233 -28.38 11.75 -3.99
C PHE A 233 -29.51 11.94 -2.98
N GLN A 234 -29.86 13.20 -2.65
CA GLN A 234 -30.95 13.51 -1.72
C GLN A 234 -32.33 13.16 -2.29
N GLU A 235 -32.53 13.25 -3.60
CA GLU A 235 -33.78 12.86 -4.25
C GLU A 235 -33.93 11.34 -4.35
N ASN A 236 -32.86 10.62 -4.67
CA ASN A 236 -32.93 9.18 -4.99
C ASN A 236 -32.60 8.23 -3.83
N LEU A 237 -31.97 8.68 -2.75
CA LEU A 237 -31.68 7.84 -1.56
C LEU A 237 -32.61 8.08 -0.38
N LYS A 238 -33.60 8.97 -0.48
CA LYS A 238 -34.64 9.14 0.56
C LYS A 238 -35.67 8.01 0.61
N GLU A 239 -35.61 7.05 -0.33
CA GLU A 239 -36.53 5.90 -0.41
C GLU A 239 -35.95 4.58 0.14
N ILE A 240 -34.80 4.59 0.84
CA ILE A 240 -34.23 3.42 1.54
C ILE A 240 -34.13 3.71 3.04
#